data_AF-A0A9D1YWS6-F1
#
_entry.id   AF-A0A9D1YWS6-F1
#
_cell.length_a   1.000
_cell.length_b   1.000
_cell.length_c   1.000
_cell.angle_alpha   90.00
_cell.angle_beta   90.00
_cell.angle_gamma   90.00
#
_symmetry.space_group_name_H-M   'P 1'
#
loop_
_entity.id
_entity.type
_entity.pdbx_description
1 polymer ?
#
loop_
_entity_poly.entity_id
_entity_poly.type
_entity_poly.pdbx_seq_one_letter_code
_entity_poly.pdbx_strand_id
1 'polypeptide(L)'
;MSKKTGEAATNKAQELVRAQLADAKTEAFVDDGMLFLTATIERDGEELAASHAYTLDSMRPEELATAARDVANRVLQQLQSRD
;
A
#
# COMPACT_ATOMS: atom_id res chain seq x y z
N MET A 1 -16.47 -1.66 -14.87
CA MET A 1 -15.66 -2.68 -14.18
C MET A 1 -14.47 -2.10 -13.39
N SER A 2 -13.93 -0.91 -13.68
CA SER A 2 -12.75 -0.36 -13.00
C SER A 2 -12.85 -0.15 -11.48
N LYS A 3 -14.01 0.24 -10.93
CA LYS A 3 -14.14 0.51 -9.49
C LYS A 3 -13.82 -0.73 -8.62
N LYS A 4 -14.36 -1.89 -9.01
CA LYS A 4 -14.16 -3.15 -8.26
C LYS A 4 -12.72 -3.64 -8.32
N THR A 5 -12.03 -3.45 -9.45
CA THR A 5 -10.63 -3.87 -9.60
C THR A 5 -9.68 -2.95 -8.84
N GLY A 6 -9.93 -1.63 -8.84
CA GLY A 6 -9.19 -0.69 -8.01
C GLY A 6 -9.33 -0.99 -6.52
N GLU A 7 -10.55 -1.28 -6.07
CA GLU A 7 -10.83 -1.68 -4.68
C GLU A 7 -10.11 -2.99 -4.28
N ALA A 8 -10.03 -3.97 -5.19
CA ALA A 8 -9.28 -5.20 -4.93
C ALA A 8 -7.77 -4.93 -4.76
N ALA A 9 -7.21 -4.02 -5.55
CA ALA A 9 -5.79 -3.64 -5.48
C ALA A 9 -5.47 -2.90 -4.17
N THR A 10 -6.29 -1.93 -3.78
CA THR A 10 -6.11 -1.16 -2.54
C THR A 10 -6.23 -2.06 -1.32
N ASN A 11 -7.24 -2.94 -1.29
CA ASN A 11 -7.40 -3.92 -0.22
C ASN A 11 -6.20 -4.86 -0.15
N LYS A 12 -5.69 -5.33 -1.29
CA LYS A 12 -4.53 -6.22 -1.31
C LYS A 12 -3.26 -5.53 -0.81
N ALA A 13 -3.03 -4.28 -1.21
CA ALA A 13 -1.89 -3.50 -0.74
C ALA A 13 -1.90 -3.33 0.79
N GLN A 14 -3.06 -2.98 1.35
CA GLN A 14 -3.25 -2.86 2.80
C GLN A 14 -3.08 -4.20 3.54
N GLU A 15 -3.62 -5.29 2.99
CA GLU A 15 -3.48 -6.66 3.53
C GLU A 15 -2.00 -7.07 3.61
N LEU A 16 -1.21 -6.80 2.57
CA LEU A 16 0.22 -7.15 2.53
C LEU A 16 1.02 -6.42 3.61
N VAL A 17 0.71 -5.15 3.89
CA VAL A 17 1.34 -4.42 5.00
C VAL A 17 0.92 -5.02 6.33
N ARG A 18 -0.39 -5.21 6.56
CA ARG A 18 -0.91 -5.76 7.83
C ARG A 18 -0.45 -7.19 8.11
N ALA A 19 -0.13 -7.97 7.07
CA ALA A 19 0.44 -9.30 7.22
C ALA A 19 1.84 -9.29 7.86
N GLN A 20 2.58 -8.19 7.74
CA GLN A 20 3.90 -8.03 8.38
C GLN A 20 3.87 -7.11 9.61
N LEU A 21 2.96 -6.13 9.62
CA LEU A 21 2.78 -5.15 10.68
C LEU A 21 1.29 -5.12 11.07
N ALA A 22 0.87 -6.06 11.92
CA ALA A 22 -0.54 -6.27 12.25
C ALA A 22 -1.23 -5.01 12.81
N ASP A 23 -0.50 -4.20 13.57
CA ASP A 23 -1.01 -2.98 14.20
C ASP A 23 -0.93 -1.74 13.30
N ALA A 24 -0.49 -1.89 12.04
CA ALA A 24 -0.39 -0.77 11.12
C ALA A 24 -1.77 -0.24 10.72
N LYS A 25 -1.97 1.07 10.92
CA LYS A 25 -3.06 1.82 10.30
C LYS A 25 -2.69 2.02 8.85
N THR A 26 -3.51 1.53 7.92
CA THR A 26 -3.23 1.63 6.48
C THR A 26 -4.42 2.22 5.73
N GLU A 27 -4.09 3.01 4.71
CA GLU A 27 -5.04 3.63 3.81
C GLU A 27 -4.50 3.49 2.38
N ALA A 28 -5.36 3.08 1.45
CA ALA A 28 -5.01 2.97 0.04
C ALA A 28 -6.17 3.39 -0.85
N PHE A 29 -5.85 4.08 -1.94
CA PHE A 29 -6.82 4.50 -2.94
C PHE A 29 -6.19 4.48 -4.32
N VAL A 30 -7.03 4.39 -5.35
CA VAL A 30 -6.63 4.59 -6.74
C VAL A 30 -7.22 5.91 -7.21
N ASP A 31 -6.36 6.81 -7.66
CA ASP A 31 -6.76 8.10 -8.23
C ASP A 31 -5.86 8.46 -9.41
N ASP A 32 -6.45 9.04 -10.45
CA ASP A 32 -5.78 9.48 -11.68
C ASP A 32 -4.70 8.52 -12.23
N GLY A 33 -5.04 7.23 -12.30
CA GLY A 33 -4.12 6.20 -12.80
C GLY A 33 -2.95 5.90 -11.86
N MET A 34 -3.06 6.20 -10.57
CA MET A 34 -2.06 5.86 -9.57
C MET A 34 -2.68 5.09 -8.42
N LEU A 35 -1.98 4.07 -7.94
CA LEU A 35 -2.28 3.40 -6.68
C LEU A 35 -1.44 4.01 -5.57
N PHE A 36 -2.10 4.58 -4.56
CA PHE A 36 -1.48 5.14 -3.37
C PHE A 36 -1.65 4.20 -2.18
N LEU A 37 -0.63 4.13 -1.33
CA LEU A 37 -0.67 3.44 -0.05
C LEU A 37 0.08 4.27 1.00
N THR A 38 -0.56 4.46 2.15
CA THR A 38 0.04 5.01 3.37
C THR A 38 -0.09 3.99 4.49
N ALA A 39 0.95 3.86 5.31
CA ALA A 39 0.92 3.08 6.54
C ALA A 39 1.55 3.86 7.70
N THR A 40 0.93 3.73 8.87
CA THR A 40 1.38 4.35 10.12
C THR A 40 1.46 3.27 11.21
N ILE A 41 2.57 3.23 11.93
CA ILE A 41 2.78 2.38 13.11
C ILE A 41 3.20 3.22 14.32
N GLU A 42 2.96 2.69 15.51
CA GLU A 42 3.55 3.21 16.75
C GLU A 42 4.74 2.32 17.13
N ARG A 43 5.90 2.92 17.40
CA ARG A 43 7.12 2.22 17.82
C ARG A 43 7.82 3.06 18.88
N ASP A 44 8.10 2.45 20.03
CA ASP A 44 8.78 3.09 21.17
C ASP A 44 8.15 4.43 21.64
N GLY A 45 6.83 4.57 21.49
CA GLY A 45 6.09 5.78 21.84
C GLY A 45 6.13 6.89 20.77
N GLU A 46 6.68 6.61 19.60
CA GLU A 46 6.69 7.50 18.45
C GLU A 46 5.82 6.97 17.30
N GLU A 47 5.15 7.87 16.59
CA GLU A 47 4.38 7.54 15.40
C GLU A 47 5.29 7.61 14.16
N LEU A 48 5.42 6.49 13.44
CA LEU A 48 6.16 6.41 12.19
C LEU A 48 5.18 6.22 11.03
N ALA A 49 5.30 7.07 10.01
CA ALA A 49 4.50 6.99 8.79
C ALA A 49 5.38 6.80 7.55
N ALA A 50 4.90 6.00 6.61
CA ALA A 50 5.47 5.82 5.28
C ALA A 50 4.38 5.77 4.23
N SER A 51 4.68 6.27 3.03
CA SER A 51 3.77 6.23 1.90
C SER A 51 4.51 5.95 0.60
N HIS A 52 3.80 5.34 -0.35
CA HIS A 52 4.28 5.12 -1.69
C HIS A 52 3.14 5.15 -2.70
N ALA A 53 3.48 5.48 -3.94
CA ALA A 53 2.56 5.52 -5.07
C ALA A 53 3.15 4.77 -6.26
N TYR A 54 2.29 4.11 -7.03
CA TYR A 54 2.65 3.38 -8.24
C TYR A 54 1.77 3.86 -9.40
N THR A 55 2.38 4.28 -10.50
CA THR A 55 1.68 4.67 -11.74
C THR A 55 1.19 3.43 -12.48
N LEU A 56 -0.10 3.42 -12.79
CA LEU A 56 -0.78 2.36 -13.53
C LEU A 56 -0.87 2.73 -15.01
N ASP A 57 -0.25 1.90 -15.85
CA ASP A 57 -0.44 1.88 -17.30
C ASP A 57 -1.84 1.33 -17.68
N SER A 58 -2.44 0.49 -16.83
CA SER A 58 -3.79 -0.07 -17.03
C SER A 58 -4.46 -0.57 -15.76
N MET A 59 -5.77 -0.81 -15.84
CA MET A 59 -6.58 -1.42 -14.78
C MET A 59 -6.66 -2.96 -14.87
N ARG A 60 -5.67 -3.61 -15.51
CA ARG A 60 -5.66 -5.07 -15.65
C ARG A 60 -5.33 -5.74 -14.30
N PRO A 61 -5.93 -6.89 -13.98
CA PRO A 61 -5.70 -7.57 -12.70
C PRO A 61 -4.23 -7.87 -12.39
N GLU A 62 -3.44 -8.27 -13.40
CA GLU A 62 -2.01 -8.59 -13.24
C GLU A 62 -1.19 -7.36 -12.84
N GLU A 63 -1.46 -6.23 -13.48
CA GLU A 63 -0.78 -4.97 -13.19
C GLU A 63 -1.15 -4.43 -11.81
N LEU A 64 -2.43 -4.49 -11.46
CA LEU A 64 -2.91 -4.09 -10.14
C LEU A 64 -2.33 -4.97 -9.02
N ALA A 65 -2.15 -6.26 -9.25
CA ALA A 65 -1.48 -7.15 -8.30
C ALA A 65 0.01 -6.81 -8.15
N THR A 66 0.67 -6.44 -9.24
CA THR A 66 2.07 -5.95 -9.21
C THR A 66 2.17 -4.63 -8.46
N ALA A 67 1.32 -3.65 -8.79
CA ALA A 67 1.28 -2.36 -8.13
C ALA A 67 1.03 -2.50 -6.62
N ALA A 68 0.06 -3.33 -6.21
CA ALA A 68 -0.25 -3.58 -4.80
C ALA A 68 0.94 -4.16 -4.02
N ARG A 69 1.72 -5.06 -4.63
CA ARG A 69 2.93 -5.61 -4.02
C ARG A 69 4.04 -4.58 -3.95
N ASP A 70 4.23 -3.79 -5.01
CA ASP A 70 5.29 -2.79 -5.05
C ASP A 70 5.08 -1.72 -3.96
N VAL A 71 3.91 -1.09 -3.92
CA VAL A 71 3.63 -0.06 -2.90
C VAL A 71 3.73 -0.61 -1.49
N ALA A 72 3.24 -1.83 -1.24
CA ALA A 72 3.35 -2.47 0.08
C ALA A 72 4.81 -2.73 0.47
N ASN A 73 5.62 -3.29 -0.44
CA ASN A 73 7.03 -3.55 -0.19
C ASN A 73 7.80 -2.26 0.09
N ARG A 74 7.54 -1.19 -0.68
CA ARG A 74 8.21 0.10 -0.50
C ARG A 74 7.84 0.75 0.84
N VAL A 75 6.57 0.71 1.22
CA VAL A 75 6.10 1.21 2.51
C VAL A 75 6.73 0.42 3.67
N LEU A 76 6.74 -0.91 3.58
CA LEU A 76 7.36 -1.77 4.60
C LEU A 76 8.87 -1.52 4.74
N GLN A 77 9.59 -1.42 3.61
CA GLN A 77 11.02 -1.10 3.61
C GLN A 77 11.29 0.26 4.27
N GLN A 78 10.46 1.28 4.00
CA GLN A 78 10.60 2.59 4.63
C GLN A 78 10.35 2.54 6.15
N LEU A 79 9.37 1.76 6.61
CA LEU A 79 9.10 1.62 8.05
C LEU A 79 10.16 0.78 8.77
N GLN A 80 10.72 -0.24 8.11
CA GLN A 80 11.73 -1.13 8.69
C GLN A 80 13.17 -0.58 8.60
N SER A 81 13.45 0.33 7.66
CA SER A 81 14.76 0.99 7.56
C SER A 81 14.93 2.17 8.51
N ARG A 82 13.90 2.48 9.31
CA ARG A 82 13.93 3.47 10.39
C ARG A 82 14.28 2.84 11.76
N ASP A 83 14.70 1.58 11.77
CA ASP A 83 15.43 0.93 12.88
C ASP A 83 16.93 1.27 12.84
#